data_AF-A0A1B1UHM1-F1
#
_entry.id   AF-A0A1B1UHM1-F1
#
_cell.length_a   1.000
_cell.length_b   1.000
_cell.length_c   1.000
_cell.angle_alpha   90.00
_cell.angle_beta   90.00
_cell.angle_gamma   90.00
#
_symmetry.space_group_name_H-M   'P 1'
#
loop_
_entity.id
_entity.type
_entity.pdbx_description
1 polymer ?
#
loop_
_entity_poly.entity_id
_entity_poly.type
_entity_poly.pdbx_seq_one_letter_code
_entity_poly.pdbx_strand_id
1 'polypeptide(L)'
;MRAHLPEILELGRVRDTGIFPDHGADGRFIVQGPCGCALQVTSATEAGWEHVSVNTDQSRSPNWQEMCFVKDLFWDEEECVMQLHPPLSQYVKTHPYCLHLWKPLHEEIPVPPTILVGVPGFETGQALALIAKLGEHNLTFAEETIAMLQISQVMGEEGCSWETAYQRWKESLPREVA
;
A
#
# COMPACT_ATOMS: atom_id res chain seq x y z
N MET A 1 -8.87 10.12 -9.98
CA MET A 1 -10.14 9.70 -9.36
C MET A 1 -11.10 9.25 -10.44
N ARG A 2 -11.90 8.24 -10.14
CA ARG A 2 -12.89 7.64 -11.05
C ARG A 2 -13.92 8.69 -11.46
N ALA A 3 -14.19 8.78 -12.75
CA ALA A 3 -15.28 9.62 -13.27
C ALA A 3 -16.67 9.07 -12.88
N HIS A 4 -16.77 7.75 -12.68
CA HIS A 4 -17.98 7.06 -12.26
C HIS A 4 -17.71 6.32 -10.95
N LEU A 5 -18.38 6.73 -9.88
CA LEU A 5 -18.23 6.08 -8.59
C LEU A 5 -18.95 4.73 -8.54
N PRO A 6 -18.43 3.73 -7.82
CA PRO A 6 -19.13 2.48 -7.56
C PRO A 6 -20.48 2.72 -6.86
N GLU A 7 -21.46 1.85 -7.15
CA GLU A 7 -22.83 1.97 -6.60
C GLU A 7 -22.85 2.03 -5.07
N ILE A 8 -22.01 1.24 -4.39
CA ILE A 8 -21.90 1.25 -2.92
C ILE A 8 -21.53 2.62 -2.37
N LEU A 9 -20.67 3.36 -3.08
CA LEU A 9 -20.24 4.69 -2.68
C LEU A 9 -21.34 5.72 -2.96
N GLU A 10 -22.01 5.64 -4.11
CA GLU A 10 -23.15 6.51 -4.44
C GLU A 10 -24.34 6.34 -3.49
N LEU A 11 -24.65 5.10 -3.09
CA LEU A 11 -25.68 4.82 -2.09
C LEU A 11 -25.33 5.40 -0.72
N GLY A 12 -24.04 5.45 -0.38
CA GLY A 12 -23.54 6.04 0.86
C GLY A 12 -23.42 7.57 0.83
N ARG A 13 -23.70 8.23 -0.31
CA ARG A 13 -23.53 9.68 -0.46
C ARG A 13 -24.49 10.44 0.46
N VAL A 14 -23.92 11.30 1.31
CA VAL A 14 -24.67 12.17 2.21
C VAL A 14 -25.06 13.44 1.45
N ARG A 15 -26.33 13.56 1.09
CA ARG A 15 -26.89 14.73 0.40
C ARG A 15 -27.41 15.72 1.44
N ASP A 16 -26.62 16.74 1.76
CA ASP A 16 -26.94 17.67 2.85
C ASP A 16 -26.61 19.14 2.47
N THR A 17 -27.61 20.02 2.63
CA THR A 17 -27.67 21.51 2.65
C THR A 17 -26.73 22.39 1.78
N GLY A 18 -25.93 21.86 0.86
CA GLY A 18 -25.15 22.66 -0.11
C GLY A 18 -23.83 23.25 0.43
N ILE A 19 -23.32 22.74 1.55
CA ILE A 19 -22.05 23.19 2.16
C ILE A 19 -20.84 22.56 1.46
N PHE A 20 -20.98 21.34 0.95
CA PHE A 20 -19.92 20.62 0.24
C PHE A 20 -20.34 20.34 -1.21
N PRO A 21 -19.38 20.26 -2.15
CA PRO A 21 -19.66 19.77 -3.49
C PRO A 21 -20.29 18.38 -3.42
N ASP A 22 -21.32 18.13 -4.24
CA ASP A 22 -22.07 16.87 -4.27
C ASP A 22 -22.12 16.24 -5.67
N HIS A 23 -21.18 16.62 -6.54
CA HIS A 23 -21.09 16.18 -7.93
C HIS A 23 -19.77 15.46 -8.20
N GLY A 24 -19.82 14.48 -9.11
CA GLY A 24 -18.65 13.67 -9.46
C GLY A 24 -18.10 12.89 -8.25
N ALA A 25 -16.78 12.85 -8.10
CA ALA A 25 -16.12 12.16 -6.99
C ALA A 25 -16.12 12.97 -5.68
N ASP A 26 -16.46 14.25 -5.72
CA ASP A 26 -16.40 15.12 -4.55
C ASP A 26 -17.65 14.95 -3.68
N GLY A 27 -17.46 15.05 -2.37
CA GLY A 27 -18.54 15.03 -1.39
C GLY A 27 -18.26 14.19 -0.15
N ARG A 28 -19.32 13.99 0.64
CA ARG A 28 -19.29 13.23 1.89
C ARG A 28 -20.06 11.92 1.73
N PHE A 29 -19.52 10.85 2.30
CA PHE A 29 -20.05 9.50 2.18
C PHE A 29 -19.99 8.79 3.53
N ILE A 30 -20.97 7.93 3.78
CA ILE A 30 -20.96 6.97 4.88
C ILE A 30 -21.12 5.59 4.26
N VAL A 31 -20.10 4.75 4.38
CA VAL A 31 -20.07 3.40 3.81
C VAL A 31 -19.73 2.37 4.87
N GLN A 32 -20.28 1.17 4.76
CA GLN A 32 -19.91 0.07 5.63
C GLN A 32 -18.53 -0.47 5.22
N GLY A 33 -17.54 -0.35 6.10
CA GLY A 33 -16.19 -0.84 5.86
C GLY A 33 -16.08 -2.36 5.97
N PRO A 34 -15.02 -2.96 5.38
CA PRO A 34 -14.82 -4.41 5.32
C PRO A 34 -14.58 -5.06 6.69
N CYS A 35 -14.21 -4.26 7.70
CA CYS A 35 -13.91 -4.74 9.05
C CYS A 35 -15.07 -4.54 10.04
N GLY A 36 -16.30 -4.36 9.56
CA GLY A 36 -17.50 -4.27 10.40
C GLY A 36 -17.72 -2.91 11.08
N CYS A 37 -17.09 -1.86 10.59
CA CYS A 37 -17.22 -0.48 11.10
C CYS A 37 -17.67 0.47 9.99
N ALA A 38 -18.51 1.46 10.30
CA ALA A 38 -18.88 2.48 9.33
C ALA A 38 -17.73 3.48 9.14
N LEU A 39 -17.44 3.78 7.87
CA LEU A 39 -16.42 4.74 7.47
C LEU A 39 -17.08 6.04 7.06
N GLN A 40 -16.65 7.14 7.67
CA GLN A 40 -17.00 8.49 7.27
C GLN A 40 -15.92 8.99 6.30
N VAL A 41 -16.30 9.21 5.06
CA VAL A 41 -15.38 9.54 3.98
C VAL A 41 -15.73 10.91 3.41
N THR A 42 -14.74 11.78 3.25
CA THR A 42 -14.90 13.05 2.52
C THR A 42 -13.87 13.11 1.42
N SER A 43 -14.32 13.41 0.21
CA SER A 43 -13.52 13.51 -1.01
C SER A 43 -13.60 14.92 -1.58
N ALA A 44 -12.47 15.42 -2.07
CA ALA A 44 -12.38 16.71 -2.75
C ALA A 44 -11.25 16.70 -3.79
N THR A 45 -11.49 17.35 -4.93
CA THR A 45 -10.46 17.64 -5.93
C THR A 45 -10.17 19.13 -5.94
N GLU A 46 -9.18 19.56 -5.17
CA GLU A 46 -8.88 20.97 -4.97
C GLU A 46 -7.38 21.25 -4.83
N ALA A 47 -6.97 22.50 -5.09
CA ALA A 47 -5.60 22.97 -4.93
C ALA A 47 -4.52 22.11 -5.65
N GLY A 48 -4.87 21.44 -6.75
CA GLY A 48 -3.96 20.57 -7.51
C GLY A 48 -3.88 19.12 -7.00
N TRP A 49 -4.78 18.73 -6.08
CA TRP A 49 -4.80 17.41 -5.45
C TRP A 49 -6.16 16.75 -5.58
N GLU A 50 -6.15 15.46 -5.81
CA GLU A 50 -7.24 14.55 -5.44
C GLU A 50 -7.01 14.13 -3.99
N HIS A 51 -8.04 14.30 -3.14
CA HIS A 51 -7.94 14.06 -1.72
C HIS A 51 -9.13 13.24 -1.22
N VAL A 52 -8.84 12.22 -0.41
CA VAL A 52 -9.85 11.52 0.38
C VAL A 52 -9.42 11.50 1.83
N SER A 53 -10.32 11.87 2.73
CA SER A 53 -10.18 11.75 4.17
C SER A 53 -11.11 10.67 4.71
N VAL A 54 -10.62 9.88 5.65
CA VAL A 54 -11.32 8.71 6.18
C VAL A 54 -11.26 8.74 7.70
N ASN A 55 -12.43 8.68 8.32
CA ASN A 55 -12.61 8.49 9.74
C ASN A 55 -13.47 7.26 9.99
N THR A 56 -13.39 6.74 11.21
CA THR A 56 -14.30 5.69 11.65
C THR A 56 -15.32 6.25 12.62
N ASP A 57 -16.45 5.59 12.77
CA ASP A 57 -17.42 5.90 13.83
C ASP A 57 -16.94 5.49 15.24
N GLN A 58 -15.73 4.92 15.34
CA GLN A 58 -15.07 4.51 16.57
C GLN A 58 -13.93 5.48 16.93
N SER A 59 -13.50 5.45 18.20
CA SER A 59 -12.36 6.23 18.68
C SER A 59 -11.01 5.62 18.27
N ARG A 60 -10.81 5.38 16.98
CA ARG A 60 -9.60 4.79 16.39
C ARG A 60 -9.43 5.18 14.92
N SER A 61 -8.19 5.14 14.45
CA SER A 61 -7.90 5.36 13.03
C SER A 61 -8.42 4.21 12.16
N PRO A 62 -8.81 4.47 10.90
CA PRO A 62 -8.99 3.42 9.91
C PRO A 62 -7.77 2.50 9.85
N ASN A 63 -7.99 1.20 9.69
CA ASN A 63 -6.90 0.24 9.53
C ASN A 63 -6.50 0.12 8.05
N TRP A 64 -5.43 -0.62 7.77
CA TRP A 64 -4.91 -0.78 6.41
C TRP A 64 -5.95 -1.34 5.43
N GLN A 65 -6.71 -2.37 5.82
CA GLN A 65 -7.73 -2.98 4.95
C GLN A 65 -8.85 -2.00 4.62
N GLU A 66 -9.27 -1.19 5.58
CA GLU A 66 -10.28 -0.13 5.38
C GLU A 66 -9.74 0.98 4.45
N MET A 67 -8.47 1.36 4.58
CA MET A 67 -7.84 2.34 3.70
C MET A 67 -7.68 1.81 2.26
N CYS A 68 -7.31 0.54 2.09
CA CYS A 68 -7.29 -0.11 0.77
C CYS A 68 -8.69 -0.13 0.15
N PHE A 69 -9.70 -0.54 0.93
CA PHE A 69 -11.09 -0.51 0.47
C PHE A 69 -11.50 0.88 0.00
N VAL A 70 -11.19 1.94 0.76
CA VAL A 70 -11.51 3.30 0.34
C VAL A 70 -10.73 3.73 -0.91
N LYS A 71 -9.43 3.38 -1.04
CA LYS A 71 -8.67 3.65 -2.28
C LYS A 71 -9.43 3.09 -3.49
N ASP A 72 -9.84 1.83 -3.41
CA ASP A 72 -10.47 1.12 -4.53
C ASP A 72 -11.85 1.70 -4.91
N LEU A 73 -12.48 2.47 -4.03
CA LEU A 73 -13.73 3.17 -4.36
C LEU A 73 -13.51 4.44 -5.20
N PHE A 74 -12.38 5.13 -5.02
CA PHE A 74 -12.14 6.45 -5.62
C PHE A 74 -11.13 6.43 -6.77
N TRP A 75 -10.26 5.43 -6.85
CA TRP A 75 -9.20 5.32 -7.86
C TRP A 75 -9.18 3.93 -8.51
N ASP A 76 -8.57 3.83 -9.69
CA ASP A 76 -8.31 2.55 -10.34
C ASP A 76 -7.23 1.75 -9.59
N GLU A 77 -7.17 0.45 -9.82
CA GLU A 77 -6.27 -0.47 -9.11
C GLU A 77 -4.80 -0.05 -9.27
N GLU A 78 -4.42 0.32 -10.49
CA GLU A 78 -3.07 0.74 -10.89
C GLU A 78 -2.74 2.20 -10.56
N GLU A 79 -3.69 2.99 -10.04
CA GLU A 79 -3.41 4.37 -9.65
C GLU A 79 -2.68 4.42 -8.30
N CYS A 80 -1.50 5.03 -8.30
CA CYS A 80 -0.74 5.32 -7.09
C CYS A 80 -1.43 6.44 -6.29
N VAL A 81 -1.56 6.23 -4.98
CA VAL A 81 -2.01 7.21 -3.98
C VAL A 81 -1.09 7.13 -2.79
N MET A 82 -0.93 8.23 -2.05
CA MET A 82 -0.02 8.28 -0.91
C MET A 82 -0.71 8.73 0.38
N GLN A 83 -0.18 8.25 1.50
CA GLN A 83 -0.40 8.84 2.82
C GLN A 83 0.93 9.46 3.27
N LEU A 84 0.89 10.70 3.73
CA LEU A 84 2.06 11.44 4.17
C LEU A 84 2.02 11.67 5.68
N HIS A 85 3.21 11.68 6.27
CA HIS A 85 3.44 12.26 7.59
C HIS A 85 4.17 13.59 7.39
N PRO A 86 3.46 14.73 7.38
CA PRO A 86 4.09 16.04 7.28
C PRO A 86 5.05 16.28 8.46
N PRO A 87 6.03 17.18 8.32
CA PRO A 87 6.83 17.65 9.44
C PRO A 87 5.93 18.09 10.60
N LEU A 88 6.32 17.80 11.85
CA LEU A 88 5.50 18.11 13.03
C LEU A 88 5.09 19.59 13.08
N SER A 89 5.94 20.50 12.63
CA SER A 89 5.68 21.95 12.55
C SER A 89 4.55 22.33 11.59
N GLN A 90 4.19 21.44 10.67
CA GLN A 90 3.12 21.62 9.68
C GLN A 90 1.96 20.64 9.92
N TYR A 91 2.02 19.85 10.99
CA TYR A 91 1.03 18.83 11.29
C TYR A 91 -0.24 19.47 11.83
N VAL A 92 -1.33 19.39 11.07
CA VAL A 92 -2.65 19.88 11.48
C VAL A 92 -3.50 18.69 11.93
N LYS A 93 -3.86 18.64 13.23
CA LYS A 93 -4.65 17.56 13.82
C LYS A 93 -6.06 18.02 14.18
N THR A 94 -6.91 18.23 13.19
CA THR A 94 -8.32 18.61 13.41
C THR A 94 -9.15 17.43 13.89
N HIS A 95 -8.95 16.25 13.28
CA HIS A 95 -9.64 15.01 13.63
C HIS A 95 -8.59 13.97 14.05
N PRO A 96 -8.58 13.51 15.32
CA PRO A 96 -7.44 12.78 15.89
C PRO A 96 -7.20 11.40 15.29
N TYR A 97 -8.19 10.83 14.60
CA TYR A 97 -8.17 9.50 14.00
C TYR A 97 -8.32 9.51 12.48
N CYS A 98 -8.32 10.70 11.87
CA CYS A 98 -8.47 10.83 10.42
C CYS A 98 -7.20 10.38 9.72
N LEU A 99 -7.35 9.52 8.72
CA LEU A 99 -6.32 9.23 7.74
C LEU A 99 -6.71 9.83 6.40
N HIS A 100 -5.72 10.04 5.54
CA HIS A 100 -5.90 10.79 4.31
C HIS A 100 -5.12 10.12 3.18
N LEU A 101 -5.74 10.04 2.00
CA LEU A 101 -5.15 9.60 0.75
C LEU A 101 -5.03 10.83 -0.17
N TRP A 102 -3.87 10.98 -0.80
CA TRP A 102 -3.60 12.07 -1.72
C TRP A 102 -3.05 11.55 -3.04
N LYS A 103 -3.44 12.21 -4.13
CA LYS A 103 -2.82 12.06 -5.45
C LYS A 103 -2.67 13.44 -6.11
N PRO A 104 -1.47 13.85 -6.52
CA PRO A 104 -1.29 15.11 -7.25
C PRO A 104 -1.86 15.00 -8.67
N LEU A 105 -2.45 16.08 -9.18
CA LEU A 105 -3.06 16.10 -10.52
C LEU A 105 -2.05 16.25 -11.66
N HIS A 106 -0.88 16.82 -11.37
CA HIS A 106 0.08 17.27 -12.39
C HIS A 106 1.48 16.69 -12.21
N GLU A 107 1.65 15.80 -11.24
CA GLU A 107 2.92 15.16 -10.91
C GLU A 107 2.70 13.66 -10.69
N GLU A 108 3.75 12.87 -10.92
CA GLU A 108 3.74 11.46 -10.55
C GLU A 108 4.23 11.30 -9.12
N ILE A 109 3.59 10.41 -8.36
CA ILE A 109 4.06 10.07 -7.02
C ILE A 109 5.37 9.28 -7.19
N PRO A 110 6.48 9.70 -6.57
CA PRO A 110 7.71 8.94 -6.63
C PRO A 110 7.53 7.61 -5.90
N VAL A 111 7.66 6.51 -6.63
CA VAL A 111 7.62 5.15 -6.06
C VAL A 111 9.06 4.66 -5.90
N PRO A 112 9.47 4.18 -4.72
CA PRO A 112 10.80 3.62 -4.54
C PRO A 112 11.01 2.36 -5.40
N PRO A 113 12.26 2.00 -5.73
CA PRO A 113 12.56 0.73 -6.38
C PRO A 113 11.95 -0.46 -5.63
N THR A 114 11.31 -1.39 -6.36
CA THR A 114 10.57 -2.52 -5.77
C THR A 114 11.41 -3.40 -4.86
N ILE A 115 12.71 -3.51 -5.13
CA ILE A 115 13.69 -4.24 -4.32
C ILE A 115 13.75 -3.78 -2.86
N LEU A 116 13.35 -2.54 -2.54
CA LEU A 116 13.27 -2.06 -1.16
C LEU A 116 12.07 -2.62 -0.39
N VAL A 117 11.16 -3.31 -1.09
CA VAL A 117 9.95 -3.95 -0.54
C VAL A 117 10.02 -5.46 -0.72
N GLY A 118 10.56 -5.94 -1.83
CA GLY A 118 10.78 -7.36 -2.10
C GLY A 118 11.38 -7.62 -3.49
N VAL A 119 11.89 -8.84 -3.70
CA VAL A 119 12.45 -9.24 -4.99
C VAL A 119 11.33 -9.73 -5.92
N PRO A 120 11.15 -9.13 -7.12
CA PRO A 120 10.16 -9.59 -8.09
C PRO A 120 10.33 -11.07 -8.44
N GLY A 121 9.22 -11.80 -8.51
CA GLY A 121 9.22 -13.24 -8.78
C GLY A 121 9.63 -14.12 -7.59
N PHE A 122 9.92 -13.52 -6.43
CA PHE A 122 10.29 -14.22 -5.22
C PHE A 122 9.14 -14.18 -4.22
N GLU A 123 8.53 -15.33 -3.95
CA GLU A 123 7.31 -15.41 -3.13
C GLU A 123 7.61 -15.23 -1.64
N THR A 124 6.62 -14.70 -0.88
CA THR A 124 6.77 -14.49 0.57
C THR A 124 7.17 -15.77 1.32
N GLY A 125 6.62 -16.93 0.91
CA GLY A 125 6.99 -18.22 1.51
C GLY A 125 8.46 -18.60 1.27
N GLN A 126 9.00 -18.26 0.10
CA GLN A 126 10.41 -18.49 -0.26
C GLN A 126 11.33 -17.56 0.54
N ALA A 127 10.95 -16.29 0.71
CA ALA A 127 11.67 -15.33 1.55
C ALA A 127 11.75 -15.78 3.02
N LEU A 128 10.63 -16.18 3.61
CA LEU A 128 10.62 -16.67 4.98
C LEU A 128 11.43 -17.97 5.13
N ALA A 129 11.34 -18.87 4.15
CA ALA A 129 12.13 -20.09 4.15
C ALA A 129 13.64 -19.81 4.03
N LEU A 130 14.04 -18.82 3.23
CA LEU A 130 15.43 -18.39 3.13
C LEU A 130 15.94 -17.86 4.47
N ILE A 131 15.22 -16.90 5.06
CA ILE A 131 15.57 -16.29 6.36
C ILE A 131 15.70 -17.37 7.44
N ALA A 132 14.74 -18.30 7.51
CA ALA A 132 14.80 -19.41 8.45
C ALA A 132 15.99 -20.35 8.22
N LYS A 133 16.36 -20.60 6.95
CA LYS A 133 17.48 -21.48 6.57
C LYS A 133 18.85 -20.85 6.78
N LEU A 134 18.95 -19.53 6.63
CA LEU A 134 20.17 -18.77 6.89
C LEU A 134 20.43 -18.57 8.38
N GLY A 135 19.51 -19.02 9.23
CA GLY A 135 19.53 -18.81 10.67
C GLY A 135 19.29 -17.34 11.00
N GLU A 136 18.88 -17.03 12.22
CA GLU A 136 18.77 -15.67 12.74
C GLU A 136 20.15 -14.96 12.88
N HIS A 137 21.07 -15.22 11.96
CA HIS A 137 22.33 -14.53 11.84
C HIS A 137 22.05 -13.12 11.29
N ASN A 138 22.79 -12.13 11.81
CA ASN A 138 22.75 -10.70 11.48
C ASN A 138 23.07 -10.42 9.99
N LEU A 139 22.36 -11.02 9.06
CA LEU A 139 22.38 -10.58 7.67
C LEU A 139 21.76 -9.19 7.65
N THR A 140 22.48 -8.27 7.05
CA THR A 140 21.95 -6.97 6.70
C THR A 140 20.85 -7.16 5.64
N PHE A 141 19.92 -6.22 5.58
CA PHE A 141 18.90 -6.18 4.51
C PHE A 141 19.52 -6.32 3.11
N ALA A 142 20.73 -5.77 2.91
CA ALA A 142 21.45 -5.89 1.65
C ALA A 142 21.89 -7.33 1.35
N GLU A 143 22.40 -8.07 2.32
CA GLU A 143 22.84 -9.46 2.13
C GLU A 143 21.67 -10.40 1.88
N GLU A 144 20.55 -10.22 2.59
CA GLU A 144 19.31 -10.97 2.34
C GLU A 144 18.80 -10.72 0.92
N THR A 145 18.78 -9.45 0.50
CA THR A 145 18.34 -9.05 -0.84
C THR A 145 19.23 -9.63 -1.94
N ILE A 146 20.55 -9.62 -1.76
CA ILE A 146 21.50 -10.22 -2.71
C ILE A 146 21.26 -11.72 -2.85
N ALA A 147 21.08 -12.43 -1.72
CA ALA A 147 20.78 -13.86 -1.75
C ALA A 147 19.48 -14.14 -2.51
N MET A 148 18.40 -13.39 -2.23
CA MET A 148 17.13 -13.54 -2.94
C MET A 148 17.27 -13.27 -4.44
N LEU A 149 18.02 -12.23 -4.84
CA LEU A 149 18.28 -11.94 -6.26
C LEU A 149 19.04 -13.08 -6.95
N GLN A 150 20.10 -13.59 -6.33
CA GLN A 150 20.91 -14.67 -6.89
C GLN A 150 20.07 -15.95 -7.04
N ILE A 151 19.24 -16.29 -6.05
CA ILE A 151 18.38 -17.46 -6.13
C ILE A 151 17.28 -17.25 -7.20
N SER A 152 16.67 -16.07 -7.26
CA SER A 152 15.66 -15.73 -8.29
C SER A 152 16.24 -15.83 -9.70
N GLN A 153 17.50 -15.41 -9.90
CA GLN A 153 18.20 -15.57 -11.18
C GLN A 153 18.38 -17.04 -11.56
N VAL A 154 18.80 -17.91 -10.61
CA VAL A 154 18.92 -19.36 -10.87
C VAL A 154 17.57 -19.98 -11.24
N MET A 155 16.48 -19.58 -10.55
CA MET A 155 15.12 -20.04 -10.87
C MET A 155 14.71 -19.62 -12.29
N GLY A 156 15.00 -18.38 -12.68
CA GLY A 156 14.63 -17.83 -14.00
C GLY A 156 15.43 -18.41 -15.16
N GLU A 157 16.74 -18.59 -15.01
CA GLU A 157 17.62 -19.11 -16.07
C GLU A 157 17.38 -20.60 -16.35
N GLU A 158 17.09 -21.38 -15.31
CA GLU A 158 17.01 -22.84 -15.41
C GLU A 158 15.58 -23.38 -15.35
N GLY A 159 14.59 -22.54 -15.03
CA GLY A 159 13.20 -22.97 -14.83
C GLY A 159 13.05 -23.99 -13.70
N CYS A 160 13.88 -23.90 -12.66
CA CYS A 160 13.96 -24.89 -11.59
C CYS A 160 13.17 -24.47 -10.32
N SER A 161 12.89 -25.43 -9.44
CA SER A 161 12.16 -25.16 -8.19
C SER A 161 13.00 -24.34 -7.22
N TRP A 162 12.32 -23.67 -6.27
CA TRP A 162 12.94 -22.97 -5.15
C TRP A 162 13.97 -23.83 -4.41
N GLU A 163 13.64 -25.08 -4.07
CA GLU A 163 14.54 -25.96 -3.33
C GLU A 163 15.81 -26.26 -4.13
N THR A 164 15.66 -26.44 -5.45
CA THR A 164 16.78 -26.71 -6.35
C THR A 164 17.68 -25.49 -6.47
N ALA A 165 17.09 -24.33 -6.70
CA ALA A 165 17.80 -23.06 -6.83
C ALA A 165 18.53 -22.69 -5.53
N TYR A 166 17.89 -22.87 -4.38
CA TYR A 166 18.48 -22.62 -3.06
C TYR A 166 19.70 -23.51 -2.81
N GLN A 167 19.63 -24.81 -3.08
CA GLN A 167 20.78 -25.71 -2.87
C GLN A 167 21.96 -25.34 -3.78
N ARG A 168 21.70 -25.04 -5.06
CA ARG A 168 22.74 -24.61 -6.00
C ARG A 168 23.40 -23.30 -5.58
N TRP A 169 22.59 -22.32 -5.19
CA TRP A 169 23.09 -21.07 -4.65
C TRP A 169 23.97 -21.31 -3.41
N LYS A 170 23.50 -22.15 -2.48
CA LYS A 170 24.27 -22.50 -1.28
C LYS A 170 25.60 -23.18 -1.62
N GLU A 171 25.62 -24.08 -2.60
CA GLU A 171 26.83 -24.75 -3.08
C GLU A 171 27.80 -23.80 -3.83
N SER A 172 27.28 -22.70 -4.39
CA SER A 172 28.08 -21.68 -5.07
C SER A 172 28.81 -20.73 -4.11
N LEU A 173 28.40 -20.68 -2.83
CA LEU A 173 29.02 -19.81 -1.83
C LEU A 173 30.46 -20.28 -1.50
N PRO A 174 31.42 -19.36 -1.30
CA PRO A 174 32.77 -19.71 -0.89
C PRO A 174 32.78 -20.52 0.42
N ARG A 175 33.60 -21.58 0.49
CA ARG A 175 33.69 -22.48 1.66
C ARG A 175 34.10 -21.82 2.98
N GLU A 176 34.59 -20.58 2.95
CA GLU A 176 34.95 -19.80 4.13
C GLU A 176 33.73 -19.15 4.81
N VAL A 177 32.53 -19.24 4.21
CA VAL A 177 31.26 -18.66 4.69
C VAL A 177 30.18 -19.74 4.95
N ALA A 178 30.56 -21.02 4.90
CA ALA A 178 29.64 -22.17 4.99
C ALA A 178 29.44 -22.73 6.41
#